data_AF-A0A8T3V673-F1
#
_entry.id   AF-A0A8T3V673-F1
#
_cell.length_a   1.000
_cell.length_b   1.000
_cell.length_c   1.000
_cell.angle_alpha   90.00
_cell.angle_beta   90.00
_cell.angle_gamma   90.00
#
_symmetry.space_group_name_H-M   'P 1'
#
loop_
_entity.id
_entity.type
_entity.pdbx_description
1 polymer ?
#
loop_
_entity_poly.entity_id
_entity_poly.type
_entity_poly.pdbx_seq_one_letter_code
_entity_poly.pdbx_strand_id
1 'polypeptide(L)' 'MANDALVNAVLSFIIPGLGQAINGDKQKGIAMFIVLIFLNIFIYFFINNPFGHFISIIYSTYAAYDAYKTY' A
#
# COMPACT_ATOMS: atom_id res chain seq x y z
N MET A 1 12.08 15.33 -8.27
CA MET A 1 11.17 15.88 -7.24
C MET A 1 9.72 15.43 -7.46
N ALA A 2 8.98 15.91 -8.47
CA ALA A 2 7.61 15.40 -8.73
C ALA A 2 7.57 13.99 -9.36
N ASN A 3 8.55 13.67 -10.21
CA ASN A 3 8.65 12.36 -10.85
C ASN A 3 8.87 11.24 -9.81
N ASP A 4 9.70 11.50 -8.81
CA ASP A 4 10.01 10.53 -7.76
C ASP A 4 8.77 10.25 -6.89
N ALA A 5 8.03 11.29 -6.49
CA ALA A 5 6.77 11.14 -5.75
C ALA A 5 5.74 10.29 -6.51
N LEU A 6 5.62 10.50 -7.83
CA LEU A 6 4.69 9.76 -8.68
C LEU A 6 5.13 8.30 -8.87
N VAL A 7 6.42 8.05 -9.07
CA VAL A 7 7.00 6.70 -9.11
C VAL A 7 6.74 5.97 -7.79
N ASN A 8 6.99 6.62 -6.66
CA ASN A 8 6.77 6.03 -5.34
C ASN A 8 5.30 5.72 -5.06
N ALA A 9 4.38 6.57 -5.54
CA ALA A 9 2.95 6.32 -5.46
C ALA A 9 2.55 5.07 -6.25
N VAL A 10 3.05 4.93 -7.49
CA VAL A 10 2.79 3.74 -8.32
C VAL A 10 3.36 2.48 -7.69
N LEU A 11 4.59 2.55 -7.15
CA LEU A 11 5.21 1.43 -6.45
C LEU A 11 4.39 1.01 -5.22
N SER A 12 3.92 1.96 -4.41
CA SER A 12 3.07 1.69 -3.25
C SER A 12 1.65 1.26 -3.59
N PHE A 13 1.15 1.59 -4.79
CA PHE A 13 -0.11 1.05 -5.28
C PHE A 13 -0.01 -0.44 -5.58
N ILE A 14 1.09 -0.89 -6.17
CA ILE A 14 1.30 -2.30 -6.51
C ILE A 14 1.69 -3.09 -5.24
N ILE A 15 2.60 -2.52 -4.46
CA ILE A 15 3.10 -3.11 -3.22
C ILE A 15 3.00 -2.07 -2.11
N PRO A 16 1.88 -2.04 -1.35
CA PRO A 16 1.70 -1.17 -0.20
C PRO A 16 2.93 -1.15 0.72
N GLY A 17 3.48 0.05 0.92
CA GLY A 17 4.67 0.29 1.73
C GLY A 17 6.00 0.40 0.96
N LEU A 18 6.05 0.01 -0.32
CA LEU A 18 7.29 -0.01 -1.09
C LEU A 18 7.86 1.39 -1.35
N GLY A 19 7.01 2.33 -1.78
CA GLY A 19 7.39 3.72 -1.99
C GLY A 19 7.90 4.35 -0.70
N GLN A 20 7.20 4.18 0.43
CA GLN A 20 7.63 4.66 1.74
C GLN A 20 9.02 4.12 2.13
N ALA A 21 9.29 2.84 1.87
CA ALA A 21 10.57 2.21 2.20
C ALA A 21 11.74 2.73 1.35
N ILE A 22 11.53 2.90 0.04
CA ILE A 22 12.53 3.46 -0.89
C ILE A 22 12.86 4.92 -0.52
N ASN A 23 11.88 5.60 0.04
CA ASN A 23 11.92 6.99 0.45
C ASN A 23 12.58 7.26 1.81
N GLY A 24 13.11 6.23 2.45
CA GLY A 24 13.81 6.32 3.73
C GLY A 24 12.90 6.11 4.95
N ASP A 25 11.57 6.14 4.79
CA ASP A 25 10.62 5.80 5.86
C ASP A 25 10.34 4.28 5.89
N LYS A 26 11.40 3.52 6.19
CA LYS A 26 11.38 2.06 6.21
C LYS A 26 10.40 1.49 7.23
N GLN A 27 10.25 2.16 8.38
CA GLN A 27 9.34 1.71 9.43
C GLN A 27 7.89 1.76 8.96
N LYS A 28 7.48 2.87 8.33
CA LYS A 28 6.15 3.01 7.75
C LYS A 28 5.92 2.08 6.57
N GLY A 29 6.92 1.90 5.71
CA GLY A 29 6.87 0.94 4.61
C GLY A 29 6.62 -0.49 5.07
N ILE A 30 7.38 -0.95 6.06
CA ILE A 30 7.20 -2.28 6.66
C ILE A 30 5.82 -2.39 7.32
N ALA A 31 5.38 -1.38 8.05
CA ALA A 31 4.07 -1.39 8.70
C ALA A 31 2.93 -1.56 7.68
N MET A 32 2.97 -0.82 6.56
CA MET A 32 1.95 -0.94 5.51
C MET A 32 1.98 -2.31 4.83
N PHE A 33 3.16 -2.85 4.57
CA PHE A 33 3.28 -4.17 3.99
C PHE A 33 2.75 -5.27 4.92
N ILE A 34 3.01 -5.15 6.24
CA ILE A 34 2.45 -6.08 7.24
C ILE A 34 0.92 -5.98 7.28
N VAL A 35 0.36 -4.77 7.26
CA VAL A 35 -1.09 -4.57 7.22
C VAL A 35 -1.69 -5.21 5.96
N LEU A 36 -1.05 -5.11 4.79
CA LEU A 36 -1.48 -5.80 3.57
C LEU A 36 -1.57 -7.31 3.76
N ILE A 37 -0.57 -7.93 4.41
CA ILE A 37 -0.55 -9.37 4.66
C ILE A 37 -1.75 -9.76 5.54
N PHE A 38 -1.94 -9.08 6.67
CA PHE A 38 -3.07 -9.35 7.57
C PHE A 38 -4.42 -9.09 6.89
N LEU A 39 -4.52 -8.05 6.07
CA LEU A 39 -5.73 -7.73 5.32
C LEU A 39 -6.07 -8.84 4.32
N ASN A 40 -5.08 -9.38 3.59
CA ASN A 40 -5.32 -10.48 2.65
C ASN A 40 -5.69 -11.78 3.37
N ILE A 41 -5.04 -12.09 4.49
CA ILE A 41 -5.43 -13.22 5.35
C ILE A 41 -6.87 -13.05 5.81
N PHE A 42 -7.23 -11.87 6.31
CA PHE A 42 -8.60 -11.58 6.77
C PHE A 42 -9.63 -11.71 5.64
N ILE A 43 -9.34 -11.15 4.47
CA ILE A 43 -10.21 -11.26 3.29
C ILE A 43 -10.41 -12.74 2.92
N TYR A 44 -9.34 -13.53 2.88
CA TYR A 44 -9.39 -14.94 2.51
C TYR A 44 -10.31 -15.76 3.42
N PHE A 45 -10.27 -15.53 4.73
CA PHE A 45 -11.04 -16.30 5.70
C PHE A 45 -12.47 -15.77 5.93
N PHE A 46 -12.70 -14.46 5.80
CA PHE A 46 -13.92 -13.83 6.31
C PHE A 46 -14.75 -13.09 5.26
N ILE A 47 -14.22 -12.80 4.07
CA ILE A 47 -14.89 -11.96 3.07
C ILE A 47 -15.03 -12.71 1.74
N ASN A 48 -16.20 -12.58 1.10
CA ASN A 48 -16.38 -13.08 -0.25
C ASN A 48 -15.45 -12.36 -1.24
N ASN A 49 -14.88 -13.13 -2.16
CA ASN A 49 -13.83 -12.71 -3.09
C ASN A 49 -14.04 -11.32 -3.77
N PRO A 50 -15.23 -10.98 -4.32
CA PRO A 50 -15.43 -9.67 -4.95
C PRO A 50 -15.35 -8.49 -3.96
N PHE A 51 -15.92 -8.61 -2.75
CA PHE A 51 -15.84 -7.56 -1.72
C PHE A 51 -14.41 -7.41 -1.19
N GLY A 52 -13.70 -8.52 -1.03
CA GLY A 52 -12.29 -8.52 -0.67
C GLY A 52 -11.43 -7.72 -1.64
N HIS A 53 -11.66 -7.90 -2.95
CA HIS A 53 -10.92 -7.20 -3.98
C HIS A 53 -11.09 -5.67 -3.90
N PHE A 54 -12.31 -5.18 -3.65
CA PHE A 54 -12.58 -3.75 -3.44
C PHE A 54 -11.82 -3.19 -2.23
N ILE A 55 -11.80 -3.92 -1.11
CA ILE A 55 -11.08 -3.50 0.10
C ILE A 55 -9.57 -3.42 -0.17
N SER A 56 -9.00 -4.41 -0.86
CA SER A 56 -7.58 -4.41 -1.24
C SER A 56 -7.21 -3.25 -2.17
N ILE A 57 -8.09 -2.90 -3.12
CA ILE A 57 -7.88 -1.74 -4.03
C ILE A 57 -7.91 -0.43 -3.24
N ILE A 58 -8.87 -0.26 -2.32
CA ILE A 58 -8.95 0.94 -1.47
C ILE A 58 -7.67 1.08 -0.63
N TYR A 59 -7.22 -0.01 -0.02
CA TYR A 59 -6.00 -0.01 0.79
C TYR A 59 -4.76 0.32 -0.05
N SER A 60 -4.65 -0.25 -1.24
CA SER A 60 -3.54 0.02 -2.16
C SER A 60 -3.54 1.47 -2.65
N THR A 61 -4.73 2.04 -2.89
CA THR A 61 -4.88 3.46 -3.23
C THR A 61 -4.45 4.36 -2.07
N TYR A 62 -4.79 3.99 -0.85
CA TYR A 62 -4.34 4.70 0.36
C TYR A 62 -2.82 4.68 0.50
N ALA A 63 -2.19 3.51 0.32
CA ALA A 63 -0.74 3.38 0.39
C ALA A 63 -0.02 4.20 -0.70
N ALA A 64 -0.59 4.26 -1.90
CA ALA A 64 -0.11 5.09 -3.00
C ALA A 64 -0.17 6.59 -2.67
N TYR A 65 -1.32 7.05 -2.16
CA TYR A 65 -1.50 8.45 -1.75
C TYR A 65 -0.54 8.84 -0.63
N ASP A 66 -0.35 7.95 0.34
CA ASP A 66 0.59 8.19 1.43
C ASP A 66 2.05 8.28 0.93
N ALA A 67 2.45 7.41 -0.01
CA ALA A 67 3.78 7.46 -0.61
C ALA A 67 4.00 8.73 -1.44
N TYR A 68 2.96 9.19 -2.15
CA TYR A 68 2.98 10.44 -2.90
C TYR A 68 3.19 11.65 -1.97
N LYS A 69 2.47 11.68 -0.83
CA LYS A 69 2.47 12.81 0.12
C LYS A 69 3.67 12.81 1.06
N THR A 70 4.39 11.70 1.19
CA THR A 70 5.61 11.65 2.01
C THR A 70 6.76 12.50 1.40
N TYR A 71 6.48 13.26 0.32
CA TYR A 71 7.36 14.21 -0.38
C TYR A 71 6.73 15.59 -0.51
#